data_AF-A0A8J3HPE1-F1
#
_entry.id   AF-A0A8J3HPE1-F1
#
_cell.length_a   1.000
_cell.length_b   1.000
_cell.length_c   1.000
_cell.angle_alpha   90.00
_cell.angle_beta   90.00
_cell.angle_gamma   90.00
#
_symmetry.space_group_name_H-M   'P 1'
#
loop_
_entity.id
_entity.type
_entity.pdbx_description
1 polymer ?
#
loop_
_entity_poly.entity_id
_entity_poly.type
_entity_poly.pdbx_seq_one_letter_code
_entity_poly.pdbx_strand_id
1 'polypeptide(L)'
;MTDEAKTRVYQALSSDGPAGALEALRWSIEWAAQTVNAPGATAPIDVVIGLDDALTASARLLGEVPALVAAAQPGPDVEAYLDQQATRLRQAQEQVAKARTTLDELRANEDQLQQRAAQHEQLRQEINDLRRLERLVAALEDLRAHRDLIRDRVARLRDDVGGIEPELADGGRELLRLSRDRSAALAEPVRAVMAELDVVHGDLLAQESELHTTHDTLARMRDRQQLLTVERAERLVALHAHEQADRRILAALAAEPGAGQAGDGLAAVRAVLDQAAAQLEHADRALRDALDQRSAEYTQEHRIVGWSDAAV
;
A
#
# COMPACT_ATOMS: atom_id res chain seq x y z
N MET A 1 -26.79 -3.29 24.64
CA MET A 1 -27.97 -2.53 24.16
C MET A 1 -28.14 -2.64 22.65
N THR A 2 -27.07 -2.76 21.85
CA THR A 2 -27.14 -2.94 20.39
C THR A 2 -27.95 -4.14 19.91
N ASP A 3 -28.02 -5.23 20.68
CA ASP A 3 -28.80 -6.43 20.35
C ASP A 3 -30.32 -6.21 20.34
N GLU A 4 -30.83 -5.27 21.14
CA GLU A 4 -32.28 -5.04 21.24
C GLU A 4 -32.82 -4.39 19.96
N ALA A 5 -32.15 -3.34 19.46
CA ALA A 5 -32.52 -2.67 18.22
C ALA A 5 -32.41 -3.63 17.02
N LYS A 6 -31.36 -4.46 16.97
CA LYS A 6 -31.20 -5.49 15.93
C LYS A 6 -32.34 -6.52 15.94
N THR A 7 -32.75 -6.98 17.13
CA THR A 7 -33.88 -7.90 17.29
C THR A 7 -35.19 -7.28 16.80
N ARG A 8 -35.41 -5.98 17.07
CA ARG A 8 -36.59 -5.25 16.61
C ARG A 8 -36.62 -5.07 15.08
N VAL A 9 -35.47 -4.87 14.43
CA VAL A 9 -35.38 -4.85 12.97
C VAL A 9 -35.85 -6.18 12.38
N TYR A 10 -35.36 -7.32 12.90
CA TYR A 10 -35.76 -8.64 12.42
C TYR A 10 -37.26 -8.91 12.61
N GLN A 11 -37.83 -8.49 13.74
CA GLN A 11 -39.27 -8.60 13.98
C GLN A 11 -40.06 -7.76 12.97
N ALA A 12 -39.65 -6.51 12.71
CA ALA A 12 -40.34 -5.66 11.75
C ALA A 12 -40.25 -6.20 10.30
N LEU A 13 -39.12 -6.81 9.93
CA LEU A 13 -38.94 -7.49 8.63
C LEU A 13 -39.84 -8.71 8.44
N SER A 14 -40.34 -9.31 9.53
CA SER A 14 -41.29 -10.43 9.47
C SER A 14 -42.74 -10.01 9.26
N SER A 15 -43.03 -8.72 9.39
CA SER A 15 -44.35 -8.14 9.11
C SER A 15 -44.44 -7.79 7.63
N ASP A 16 -45.34 -8.45 6.89
CA ASP A 16 -45.56 -8.15 5.48
C ASP A 16 -46.20 -6.76 5.28
N GLY A 17 -45.78 -6.07 4.22
CA GLY A 17 -46.37 -4.81 3.76
C GLY A 17 -45.60 -3.54 4.15
N PRO A 18 -46.11 -2.36 3.73
CA PRO A 18 -45.39 -1.09 3.83
C PRO A 18 -45.17 -0.63 5.28
N ALA A 19 -46.07 -0.98 6.20
CA ALA A 19 -45.93 -0.65 7.62
C ALA A 19 -44.74 -1.39 8.27
N GLY A 20 -44.57 -2.68 7.99
CA GLY A 20 -43.43 -3.47 8.48
C GLY A 20 -42.09 -2.96 7.96
N ALA A 21 -42.05 -2.57 6.68
CA ALA A 21 -40.85 -1.96 6.08
C ALA A 21 -40.46 -0.62 6.74
N LEU A 22 -41.43 0.23 7.07
CA LEU A 22 -41.18 1.50 7.76
C LEU A 22 -40.75 1.29 9.22
N GLU A 23 -41.32 0.31 9.92
CA GLU A 23 -40.86 -0.07 11.26
C GLU A 23 -39.42 -0.62 11.23
N ALA A 24 -39.08 -1.45 10.24
CA ALA A 24 -37.73 -1.98 10.06
C ALA A 24 -36.73 -0.85 9.81
N LEU A 25 -37.09 0.13 8.98
CA LEU A 25 -36.28 1.32 8.73
C LEU A 25 -36.05 2.14 10.02
N ARG A 26 -37.11 2.37 10.81
CA ARG A 26 -37.02 3.10 12.08
C ARG A 26 -36.00 2.45 13.02
N TRP A 27 -36.13 1.14 13.25
CA TRP A 27 -35.24 0.42 14.14
C TRP A 27 -33.81 0.31 13.59
N SER A 28 -33.65 0.28 12.27
CA SER A 28 -32.33 0.27 11.62
C SER A 28 -31.59 1.59 11.83
N ILE A 29 -32.30 2.73 11.74
CA ILE A 29 -31.73 4.05 12.02
C ILE A 29 -31.31 4.17 13.48
N GLU A 30 -32.16 3.69 14.40
CA GLU A 30 -31.85 3.71 15.83
C GLU A 30 -30.64 2.84 16.17
N TRP A 31 -30.57 1.64 15.60
CA TRP A 31 -29.41 0.77 15.74
C TRP A 31 -28.14 1.43 15.19
N ALA A 32 -28.20 2.00 13.99
CA ALA A 32 -27.08 2.71 13.37
C ALA A 32 -26.58 3.86 14.25
N ALA A 33 -27.48 4.66 14.82
CA ALA A 33 -27.12 5.75 15.73
C ALA A 33 -26.42 5.26 17.01
N GLN A 34 -26.83 4.10 17.54
CA GLN A 34 -26.17 3.47 18.68
C GLN A 34 -24.78 2.94 18.33
N THR A 35 -24.61 2.36 17.13
CA THR A 35 -23.33 1.79 16.70
C THR A 35 -22.31 2.85 16.32
N VAL A 36 -22.73 3.96 15.69
CA VAL A 36 -21.83 5.07 15.32
C VAL A 36 -21.24 5.76 16.55
N ASN A 37 -21.98 5.81 17.66
CA ASN A 37 -21.51 6.40 18.92
C ASN A 37 -20.68 5.44 19.79
N ALA A 38 -20.57 4.16 19.42
CA ALA A 38 -19.84 3.19 20.23
C ALA A 38 -18.31 3.41 20.08
N PRO A 39 -17.55 3.56 21.18
CA PRO A 39 -16.11 3.72 21.13
C PRO A 39 -15.44 2.44 20.63
N GLY A 40 -14.60 2.56 19.59
CA GLY A 40 -13.65 1.51 19.20
C GLY A 40 -13.91 0.80 17.88
N ALA A 41 -14.46 1.43 16.84
CA ALA A 41 -14.66 0.73 15.58
C ALA A 41 -14.39 1.58 14.33
N THR A 42 -13.72 0.93 13.37
CA THR A 42 -13.70 1.20 11.92
C THR A 42 -13.16 2.56 11.47
N ALA A 43 -12.57 2.61 10.26
CA ALA A 43 -12.12 3.86 9.68
C ALA A 43 -13.32 4.83 9.59
N PRO A 44 -13.29 6.01 10.26
CA PRO A 44 -14.42 6.95 10.31
C PRO A 44 -14.99 7.32 8.93
N ILE A 45 -14.14 7.25 7.91
CA ILE A 45 -14.49 7.47 6.50
C ILE A 45 -15.52 6.45 5.99
N ASP A 46 -15.37 5.16 6.30
CA ASP A 46 -16.27 4.12 5.77
C ASP A 46 -17.68 4.27 6.34
N VAL A 47 -17.77 4.69 7.60
CA VAL A 47 -19.05 5.01 8.26
C VAL A 47 -19.74 6.19 7.59
N VAL A 48 -18.99 7.24 7.23
CA VAL A 48 -19.54 8.41 6.51
C VAL A 48 -20.00 8.03 5.10
N ILE A 49 -19.26 7.18 4.39
CA ILE A 49 -19.65 6.68 3.06
C ILE A 49 -20.96 5.87 3.17
N GLY A 50 -21.04 4.94 4.13
CA GLY A 50 -22.24 4.15 4.34
C GLY A 50 -23.46 5.01 4.73
N LEU A 51 -23.26 6.07 5.51
CA LEU A 51 -24.32 7.04 5.83
C LEU A 51 -24.80 7.80 4.58
N ASP A 52 -23.89 8.22 3.72
CA ASP A 52 -24.25 8.93 2.48
C ASP A 52 -25.03 8.04 1.50
N ASP A 53 -24.63 6.78 1.35
CA ASP A 53 -25.37 5.81 0.53
C ASP A 53 -26.78 5.57 1.09
N ALA A 54 -26.92 5.48 2.42
CA ALA A 54 -28.21 5.37 3.09
C ALA A 54 -29.08 6.64 2.91
N LEU A 55 -28.48 7.83 2.95
CA LEU A 55 -29.16 9.11 2.68
C LEU A 55 -29.58 9.22 1.21
N THR A 56 -28.79 8.70 0.28
CA THR A 56 -29.11 8.64 -1.14
C THR A 56 -30.28 7.69 -1.39
N ALA A 57 -30.29 6.53 -0.74
CA ALA A 57 -31.41 5.58 -0.82
C ALA A 57 -32.71 6.16 -0.22
N SER A 58 -32.61 6.92 0.88
CA SER A 58 -33.77 7.56 1.53
C SER A 58 -34.36 8.73 0.73
N ALA A 59 -33.62 9.31 -0.22
CA ALA A 59 -34.15 10.34 -1.12
C ALA A 59 -35.34 9.84 -1.95
N ARG A 60 -35.33 8.55 -2.36
CA ARG A 60 -36.47 7.94 -3.05
C ARG A 60 -37.70 7.86 -2.15
N LEU A 61 -37.51 7.45 -0.89
CA LEU A 61 -38.59 7.38 0.09
C LEU A 61 -39.18 8.77 0.35
N LEU A 62 -38.34 9.79 0.51
CA LEU A 62 -38.76 11.18 0.67
C LEU A 62 -39.61 11.68 -0.49
N GLY A 63 -39.33 11.25 -1.73
CA GLY A 63 -40.13 11.59 -2.91
C GLY A 63 -41.57 11.07 -2.83
N GLU A 64 -41.79 9.97 -2.13
CA GLU A 64 -43.11 9.33 -1.96
C GLU A 64 -43.89 9.87 -0.74
N VAL A 65 -43.20 10.53 0.21
CA VAL A 65 -43.83 11.08 1.43
C VAL A 65 -44.98 12.04 1.12
N PRO A 66 -44.89 13.00 0.17
CA PRO A 66 -46.01 13.90 -0.13
C PRO A 66 -47.27 13.17 -0.58
N ALA A 67 -47.13 12.09 -1.36
CA ALA A 67 -48.27 11.29 -1.81
C ALA A 67 -48.92 10.52 -0.64
N LEU A 68 -48.11 9.98 0.28
CA LEU A 68 -48.59 9.32 1.49
C LEU A 68 -49.28 10.31 2.44
N VAL A 69 -48.74 11.52 2.60
CA VAL A 69 -49.32 12.60 3.40
C VAL A 69 -50.66 13.03 2.82
N ALA A 70 -50.73 13.26 1.51
CA ALA A 70 -51.98 13.61 0.83
C ALA A 70 -53.06 12.53 1.00
N ALA A 71 -52.68 11.25 0.95
CA ALA A 71 -53.60 10.13 1.16
C ALA A 71 -54.07 9.99 2.61
N ALA A 72 -53.21 10.30 3.58
CA ALA A 72 -53.52 10.20 5.01
C ALA A 72 -54.37 11.37 5.54
N GLN A 73 -54.46 12.48 4.79
CA GLN A 73 -55.18 13.71 5.19
C GLN A 73 -54.90 14.14 6.64
N PRO A 74 -53.62 14.31 7.03
CA PRO A 74 -53.30 14.73 8.38
C PRO A 74 -53.78 16.16 8.66
N GLY A 75 -53.92 16.50 9.94
CA GLY A 75 -54.18 17.89 10.35
C GLY A 75 -53.01 18.83 9.99
N PRO A 76 -53.26 20.15 9.94
CA PRO A 76 -52.29 21.15 9.47
C PRO A 76 -50.99 21.17 10.27
N ASP A 77 -51.03 20.85 11.57
CA ASP A 77 -49.84 20.82 12.42
C ASP A 77 -48.86 19.70 12.04
N VAL A 78 -49.40 18.53 11.65
CA VAL A 78 -48.60 17.38 11.24
C VAL A 78 -48.00 17.61 9.86
N GLU A 79 -48.75 18.20 8.94
CA GLU A 79 -48.26 18.60 7.61
C GLU A 79 -47.09 19.59 7.73
N ALA A 80 -47.23 20.65 8.53
CA ALA A 80 -46.17 21.62 8.78
C ALA A 80 -44.91 20.98 9.41
N TYR A 81 -45.10 20.03 10.35
CA TYR A 81 -43.99 19.29 10.93
C TYR A 81 -43.26 18.43 9.90
N LEU A 82 -43.98 17.69 9.05
CA LEU A 82 -43.38 16.84 8.02
C LEU A 82 -42.64 17.66 6.97
N ASP A 83 -43.18 18.80 6.55
CA ASP A 83 -42.51 19.73 5.64
C ASP A 83 -41.20 20.29 6.22
N GLN A 84 -41.22 20.63 7.52
CA GLN A 84 -40.02 21.08 8.22
C GLN A 84 -38.95 19.98 8.25
N GLN A 85 -39.32 18.73 8.55
CA GLN A 85 -38.36 17.62 8.56
C GLN A 85 -37.83 17.31 7.16
N ALA A 86 -38.69 17.32 6.13
CA ALA A 86 -38.28 17.12 4.75
C ALA A 86 -37.29 18.21 4.28
N THR A 87 -37.46 19.45 4.75
CA THR A 87 -36.53 20.55 4.47
C THR A 87 -35.18 20.33 5.16
N ARG A 88 -35.17 19.95 6.44
CA ARG A 88 -33.94 19.66 7.18
C ARG A 88 -33.15 18.50 6.57
N LEU A 89 -33.84 17.43 6.15
CA LEU A 89 -33.19 16.28 5.56
C LEU A 89 -32.57 16.61 4.19
N ARG A 90 -33.25 17.41 3.36
CA ARG A 90 -32.68 17.95 2.11
C ARG A 90 -31.43 18.79 2.35
N GLN A 91 -31.45 19.68 3.35
CA GLN A 91 -30.28 20.49 3.70
C GLN A 91 -29.10 19.62 4.16
N ALA A 92 -29.35 18.58 4.94
CA ALA A 92 -28.31 17.64 5.36
C ALA A 92 -27.73 16.87 4.16
N GLN A 93 -28.57 16.39 3.24
CA GLN A 93 -28.14 15.74 1.99
C GLN A 93 -27.25 16.66 1.15
N GLU A 94 -27.64 17.93 0.99
CA GLU A 94 -26.82 18.92 0.27
C GLU A 94 -25.46 19.17 0.94
N GLN A 95 -25.40 19.18 2.27
CA GLN A 95 -24.15 19.34 3.01
C GLN A 95 -23.22 18.14 2.84
N VAL A 96 -23.76 16.92 2.91
CA VAL A 96 -22.99 15.68 2.69
C VAL A 96 -22.49 15.61 1.24
N ALA A 97 -23.33 15.94 0.27
CA ALA A 97 -22.93 15.99 -1.15
C ALA A 97 -21.78 16.99 -1.39
N LYS A 98 -21.85 18.19 -0.80
CA LYS A 98 -20.75 19.17 -0.86
C LYS A 98 -19.47 18.67 -0.19
N ALA A 99 -19.58 18.01 0.95
CA ALA A 99 -18.42 17.41 1.61
C ALA A 99 -17.78 16.31 0.74
N ARG A 100 -18.58 15.52 0.01
CA ARG A 100 -18.12 14.50 -0.93
C ARG A 100 -17.34 15.11 -2.09
N THR A 101 -17.88 16.16 -2.71
CA THR A 101 -17.17 16.87 -3.79
C THR A 101 -15.84 17.46 -3.31
N THR A 102 -15.80 18.04 -2.11
CA THR A 102 -14.55 18.56 -1.52
C THR A 102 -13.55 17.43 -1.22
N LEU A 103 -14.00 16.28 -0.73
CA LEU A 103 -13.13 15.13 -0.50
C LEU A 103 -12.54 14.60 -1.82
N ASP A 104 -13.34 14.51 -2.87
CA ASP A 104 -12.89 14.05 -4.19
C ASP A 104 -11.88 15.03 -4.81
N GLU A 105 -12.10 16.34 -4.66
CA GLU A 105 -11.12 17.37 -5.04
C GLU A 105 -9.80 17.24 -4.26
N LEU A 106 -9.87 16.98 -2.95
CA LEU A 106 -8.68 16.78 -2.13
C LEU A 106 -7.91 15.51 -2.54
N ARG A 107 -8.60 14.41 -2.83
CA ARG A 107 -7.98 13.17 -3.35
C ARG A 107 -7.30 13.40 -4.69
N ALA A 108 -7.97 14.09 -5.62
CA ALA A 108 -7.38 14.43 -6.91
C ALA A 108 -6.12 15.31 -6.75
N ASN A 109 -6.13 16.25 -5.81
CA ASN A 109 -4.96 17.08 -5.50
C ASN A 109 -3.83 16.25 -4.84
N GLU A 110 -4.17 15.30 -3.96
CA GLU A 110 -3.20 14.39 -3.35
C GLU A 110 -2.51 13.53 -4.42
N ASP A 111 -3.27 12.93 -5.34
CA ASP A 111 -2.74 12.15 -6.46
C ASP A 111 -1.79 12.98 -7.34
N GLN A 112 -2.17 14.23 -7.65
CA GLN A 112 -1.31 15.16 -8.40
C GLN A 112 -0.02 15.50 -7.65
N LEU A 113 -0.08 15.69 -6.32
CA LEU A 113 1.10 15.96 -5.50
C LEU A 113 2.02 14.74 -5.43
N GLN A 114 1.47 13.53 -5.30
CA GLN A 114 2.25 12.29 -5.36
C GLN A 114 2.93 12.11 -6.72
N GLN A 115 2.22 12.39 -7.82
CA GLN A 115 2.80 12.35 -9.16
C GLN A 115 3.94 13.36 -9.32
N ARG A 116 3.75 14.60 -8.85
CA ARG A 116 4.81 15.63 -8.88
C ARG A 116 6.00 15.26 -8.01
N ALA A 117 5.77 14.65 -6.84
CA ALA A 117 6.85 14.16 -5.98
C ALA A 117 7.69 13.08 -6.68
N ALA A 118 7.03 12.13 -7.35
CA ALA A 118 7.71 11.10 -8.15
C ALA A 118 8.52 11.72 -9.30
N GLN A 119 7.97 12.72 -10.01
CA GLN A 119 8.69 13.46 -11.06
C GLN A 119 9.92 14.20 -10.51
N HIS A 120 9.80 14.84 -9.35
CA HIS A 120 10.91 15.51 -8.69
C HIS A 120 12.03 14.55 -8.29
N GLU A 121 11.68 13.36 -7.80
CA GLU A 121 12.68 12.35 -7.45
C GLU A 121 13.40 11.82 -8.69
N GLN A 122 12.69 11.60 -9.79
CA GLN A 122 13.30 11.26 -11.08
C GLN A 122 14.27 12.36 -11.55
N LEU A 123 13.86 13.64 -11.51
CA LEU A 123 14.73 14.76 -11.88
C LEU A 123 15.97 14.86 -10.97
N ARG A 124 15.86 14.53 -9.68
CA ARG A 124 17.02 14.48 -8.78
C ARG A 124 17.99 13.39 -9.16
N GLN A 125 17.50 12.21 -9.54
CA GLN A 125 18.33 11.12 -10.05
C GLN A 125 19.06 11.54 -11.33
N GLU A 126 18.34 12.15 -12.28
CA GLU A 126 18.92 12.67 -13.53
C GLU A 126 20.01 13.74 -13.26
N ILE A 127 19.81 14.65 -12.31
CA ILE A 127 20.83 15.64 -11.91
C ILE A 127 22.05 14.96 -11.28
N ASN A 128 21.85 13.94 -10.45
CA ASN A 128 22.96 13.21 -9.84
C ASN A 128 23.77 12.44 -10.90
N ASP A 129 23.11 11.87 -11.89
CA ASP A 129 23.74 11.21 -13.03
C ASP A 129 24.54 12.21 -13.88
N LEU A 130 23.97 13.39 -14.17
CA LEU A 130 24.69 14.45 -14.87
C LEU A 130 25.94 14.90 -14.10
N ARG A 131 25.84 15.12 -12.79
CA ARG A 131 27.01 15.45 -11.94
C ARG A 131 28.04 14.34 -11.88
N ARG A 132 27.62 13.07 -11.96
CA ARG A 132 28.52 11.93 -12.07
C ARG A 132 29.25 11.94 -13.42
N LEU A 133 28.53 12.20 -14.51
CA LEU A 133 29.12 12.32 -15.85
C LEU A 133 30.11 13.49 -15.94
N GLU A 134 29.79 14.65 -15.37
CA GLU A 134 30.70 15.81 -15.31
C GLU A 134 32.00 15.46 -14.57
N ARG A 135 31.90 14.79 -13.42
CA ARG A 135 33.08 14.30 -12.68
C ARG A 135 33.92 13.32 -13.49
N LEU A 136 33.28 12.42 -14.24
CA LEU A 136 33.98 11.48 -15.12
C LEU A 136 34.68 12.20 -16.28
N VAL A 137 34.06 13.22 -16.85
CA VAL A 137 34.68 14.04 -17.92
C VAL A 137 35.90 14.79 -17.38
N ALA A 138 35.81 15.41 -16.21
CA ALA A 138 36.95 16.07 -15.57
C ALA A 138 38.10 15.09 -15.29
N ALA A 139 37.79 13.90 -14.75
CA ALA A 139 38.79 12.85 -14.54
C ALA A 139 39.47 12.39 -15.84
N LEU A 140 38.74 12.34 -16.96
CA LEU A 140 39.31 12.02 -18.27
C LEU A 140 40.27 13.10 -18.79
N GLU A 141 40.01 14.37 -18.51
CA GLU A 141 40.92 15.48 -18.85
C GLU A 141 42.21 15.39 -18.03
N ASP A 142 42.12 15.15 -16.72
CA ASP A 142 43.27 14.93 -15.85
C ASP A 142 44.12 13.73 -16.32
N LEU A 143 43.48 12.62 -16.71
CA LEU A 143 44.15 11.45 -17.29
C LEU A 143 44.89 11.79 -18.59
N ARG A 144 44.31 12.65 -19.45
CA ARG A 144 44.97 13.10 -20.69
C ARG A 144 46.16 13.99 -20.38
N ALA A 145 46.04 14.91 -19.41
CA ALA A 145 47.15 15.74 -18.96
C ALA A 145 48.30 14.91 -18.39
N HIS A 146 48.00 13.91 -17.55
CA HIS A 146 49.01 12.97 -17.06
C HIS A 146 49.68 12.17 -18.17
N ARG A 147 48.92 11.68 -19.16
CA ARG A 147 49.47 10.99 -20.33
C ARG A 147 50.43 11.88 -21.10
N ASP A 148 50.08 13.14 -21.33
CA ASP A 148 50.91 14.06 -22.11
C ASP A 148 52.17 14.46 -21.33
N LEU A 149 52.08 14.65 -20.00
CA LEU A 149 53.24 14.85 -19.12
C LEU A 149 54.19 13.65 -19.14
N ILE A 150 53.66 12.42 -19.07
CA ILE A 150 54.45 11.19 -19.18
C ILE A 150 55.12 11.13 -20.55
N ARG A 151 54.40 11.44 -21.63
CA ARG A 151 54.94 11.47 -23.00
C ARG A 151 56.09 12.47 -23.14
N ASP A 152 55.92 13.68 -22.63
CA ASP A 152 56.95 14.72 -22.65
C ASP A 152 58.19 14.31 -21.85
N ARG A 153 57.98 13.69 -20.68
CA ARG A 153 59.08 13.19 -19.86
C ARG A 153 59.85 12.08 -20.57
N VAL A 154 59.15 11.17 -21.25
CA VAL A 154 59.78 10.12 -22.07
C VAL A 154 60.54 10.72 -23.26
N ALA A 155 60.01 11.76 -23.92
CA ALA A 155 60.69 12.45 -25.01
C ALA A 155 61.98 13.13 -24.54
N ARG A 156 61.92 13.89 -23.43
CA ARG A 156 63.13 14.54 -22.84
C ARG A 156 64.18 13.52 -22.42
N LEU A 157 63.76 12.40 -21.81
CA LEU A 157 64.68 11.31 -21.48
C LEU A 157 65.30 10.64 -22.70
N ARG A 158 64.68 10.72 -23.89
CA ARG A 158 65.28 10.25 -25.15
C ARG A 158 66.24 11.27 -25.75
N ASP A 159 65.90 12.56 -25.68
CA ASP A 159 66.71 13.64 -26.26
C ASP A 159 67.99 13.91 -25.44
N ASP A 160 67.93 13.81 -24.11
CA ASP A 160 69.10 13.96 -23.22
C ASP A 160 70.14 12.82 -23.36
N VAL A 161 69.78 11.74 -24.07
CA VAL A 161 70.66 10.57 -24.30
C VAL A 161 71.47 10.70 -25.61
N GLY A 162 71.27 11.77 -26.38
CA GLY A 162 71.91 11.99 -27.69
C GLY A 162 73.37 12.47 -27.70
N GLY A 163 74.11 12.45 -26.57
CA GLY A 163 75.43 13.10 -26.51
C GLY A 163 76.54 12.40 -25.71
N ILE A 164 76.31 11.21 -25.16
CA ILE A 164 77.32 10.52 -24.34
C ILE A 164 77.30 9.04 -24.73
N GLU A 165 77.84 8.70 -25.89
CA GLU A 165 77.75 7.32 -26.40
C GLU A 165 78.85 6.33 -25.92
N PRO A 166 80.05 6.73 -25.45
CA PRO A 166 81.01 5.74 -24.94
C PRO A 166 81.09 5.60 -23.40
N GLU A 167 80.89 6.65 -22.59
CA GLU A 167 80.95 6.56 -21.11
C GLU A 167 79.61 6.11 -20.49
N LEU A 168 78.51 6.25 -21.22
CA LEU A 168 77.17 5.84 -20.82
C LEU A 168 76.91 4.35 -21.08
N ALA A 169 77.83 3.62 -21.74
CA ALA A 169 77.71 2.18 -21.89
C ALA A 169 77.94 1.43 -20.55
N ASP A 170 78.79 1.96 -19.66
CA ASP A 170 79.02 1.41 -18.32
C ASP A 170 78.10 2.04 -17.27
N GLY A 171 77.96 3.38 -17.25
CA GLY A 171 77.01 4.06 -16.37
C GLY A 171 75.55 3.72 -16.70
N GLY A 172 75.23 3.51 -17.98
CA GLY A 172 73.92 3.09 -18.45
C GLY A 172 73.64 1.61 -18.21
N ARG A 173 74.65 0.73 -18.10
CA ARG A 173 74.43 -0.64 -17.59
C ARG A 173 74.03 -0.63 -16.12
N GLU A 174 74.69 0.18 -15.30
CA GLU A 174 74.40 0.29 -13.87
C GLU A 174 73.09 1.08 -13.61
N LEU A 175 72.79 2.11 -14.40
CA LEU A 175 71.50 2.82 -14.35
C LEU A 175 70.36 2.04 -15.01
N LEU A 176 70.59 1.21 -16.03
CA LEU A 176 69.58 0.26 -16.53
C LEU A 176 69.36 -0.85 -15.52
N ARG A 177 70.39 -1.28 -14.79
CA ARG A 177 70.25 -2.19 -13.65
C ARG A 177 69.47 -1.53 -12.54
N LEU A 178 69.84 -0.32 -12.09
CA LEU A 178 69.13 0.41 -11.04
C LEU A 178 67.72 0.84 -11.45
N SER A 179 67.51 1.20 -12.72
CA SER A 179 66.20 1.54 -13.28
C SER A 179 65.35 0.29 -13.52
N ARG A 180 65.93 -0.86 -13.89
CA ARG A 180 65.22 -2.15 -13.87
C ARG A 180 64.93 -2.62 -12.46
N ASP A 181 65.85 -2.41 -11.52
CA ASP A 181 65.67 -2.79 -10.12
C ASP A 181 64.61 -1.88 -9.49
N ARG A 182 64.58 -0.59 -9.83
CA ARG A 182 63.60 0.39 -9.32
C ARG A 182 62.27 0.35 -10.08
N SER A 183 62.26 -0.03 -11.36
CA SER A 183 61.04 -0.30 -12.12
C SER A 183 60.47 -1.68 -11.79
N ALA A 184 61.29 -2.68 -11.45
CA ALA A 184 60.84 -3.94 -10.87
C ALA A 184 60.31 -3.70 -9.44
N ALA A 185 61.00 -2.89 -8.64
CA ALA A 185 60.57 -2.49 -7.31
C ALA A 185 59.38 -1.51 -7.30
N LEU A 186 59.04 -0.87 -8.43
CA LEU A 186 57.79 -0.12 -8.60
C LEU A 186 56.70 -0.98 -9.26
N ALA A 187 57.08 -1.92 -10.12
CA ALA A 187 56.17 -2.88 -10.72
C ALA A 187 55.59 -3.82 -9.67
N GLU A 188 56.32 -4.17 -8.62
CA GLU A 188 55.78 -5.02 -7.55
C GLU A 188 54.72 -4.30 -6.70
N PRO A 189 54.95 -3.09 -6.15
CA PRO A 189 53.91 -2.33 -5.44
C PRO A 189 52.74 -1.93 -6.34
N VAL A 190 52.99 -1.55 -7.60
CA VAL A 190 51.90 -1.24 -8.54
C VAL A 190 51.10 -2.50 -8.88
N ARG A 191 51.75 -3.66 -9.09
CA ARG A 191 51.04 -4.94 -9.27
C ARG A 191 50.27 -5.35 -8.00
N ALA A 192 50.81 -5.08 -6.81
CA ALA A 192 50.13 -5.35 -5.55
C ALA A 192 48.88 -4.47 -5.39
N VAL A 193 48.98 -3.16 -5.67
CA VAL A 193 47.83 -2.24 -5.63
C VAL A 193 46.80 -2.57 -6.70
N MET A 194 47.23 -2.95 -7.92
CA MET A 194 46.29 -3.40 -8.95
C MET A 194 45.60 -4.71 -8.56
N ALA A 195 46.33 -5.67 -7.98
CA ALA A 195 45.73 -6.91 -7.47
C ALA A 195 44.76 -6.63 -6.31
N GLU A 196 45.08 -5.69 -5.42
CA GLU A 196 44.18 -5.27 -4.34
C GLU A 196 42.93 -4.56 -4.90
N LEU A 197 43.09 -3.69 -5.90
CA LEU A 197 41.97 -3.06 -6.59
C LEU A 197 41.09 -4.09 -7.30
N ASP A 198 41.67 -5.09 -7.95
CA ASP A 198 40.93 -6.18 -8.59
C ASP A 198 40.15 -7.01 -7.57
N VAL A 199 40.72 -7.25 -6.38
CA VAL A 199 40.01 -7.92 -5.26
C VAL A 199 38.84 -7.05 -4.78
N VAL A 200 39.08 -5.77 -4.48
CA VAL A 200 38.01 -4.86 -4.04
C VAL A 200 36.93 -4.69 -5.10
N HIS A 201 37.30 -4.64 -6.39
CA HIS A 201 36.35 -4.57 -7.49
C HIS A 201 35.54 -5.86 -7.61
N GLY A 202 36.18 -7.02 -7.43
CA GLY A 202 35.51 -8.32 -7.36
C GLY A 202 34.51 -8.39 -6.21
N ASP A 203 34.91 -7.94 -5.02
CA ASP A 203 34.04 -7.89 -3.84
C ASP A 203 32.86 -6.94 -4.04
N LEU A 204 33.08 -5.78 -4.66
CA LEU A 204 32.01 -4.83 -5.00
C LEU A 204 31.00 -5.45 -5.98
N LEU A 205 31.46 -6.09 -7.05
CA LEU A 205 30.58 -6.75 -8.02
C LEU A 205 29.80 -7.91 -7.37
N ALA A 206 30.41 -8.64 -6.44
CA ALA A 206 29.73 -9.68 -5.67
C ALA A 206 28.63 -9.10 -4.78
N GLN A 207 28.91 -8.00 -4.07
CA GLN A 207 27.92 -7.29 -3.25
C GLN A 207 26.79 -6.69 -4.08
N GLU A 208 27.09 -6.09 -5.24
CA GLU A 208 26.07 -5.58 -6.16
C GLU A 208 25.17 -6.70 -6.68
N SER A 209 25.75 -7.86 -7.01
CA SER A 209 24.99 -9.04 -7.43
C SER A 209 24.10 -9.56 -6.29
N GLU A 210 24.61 -9.63 -5.06
CA GLU A 210 23.84 -10.03 -3.89
C GLU A 210 22.67 -9.05 -3.63
N LEU A 211 22.92 -7.74 -3.69
CA LEU A 211 21.87 -6.72 -3.59
C LEU A 211 20.81 -6.85 -4.67
N HIS A 212 21.19 -7.13 -5.92
CA HIS A 212 20.23 -7.35 -6.99
C HIS A 212 19.38 -8.61 -6.73
N THR A 213 20.01 -9.71 -6.32
CA THR A 213 19.28 -10.97 -6.03
C THR A 213 18.32 -10.83 -4.84
N THR A 214 18.72 -10.09 -3.80
CA THR A 214 17.86 -9.81 -2.64
C THR A 214 16.70 -8.89 -3.03
N HIS A 215 16.95 -7.88 -3.86
CA HIS A 215 15.90 -7.01 -4.41
C HIS A 215 14.87 -7.78 -5.24
N ASP A 216 15.32 -8.64 -6.15
CA ASP A 216 14.44 -9.49 -6.97
C ASP A 216 13.65 -10.49 -6.11
N THR A 217 14.25 -10.97 -5.03
CA THR A 217 13.57 -11.86 -4.08
C THR A 217 12.49 -11.10 -3.30
N LEU A 218 12.78 -9.88 -2.85
CA LEU A 218 11.79 -9.01 -2.20
C LEU A 218 10.64 -8.63 -3.13
N ALA A 219 10.92 -8.30 -4.39
CA ALA A 219 9.90 -8.03 -5.39
C ALA A 219 8.98 -9.24 -5.59
N ARG A 220 9.55 -10.44 -5.80
CA ARG A 220 8.77 -11.69 -5.92
C ARG A 220 7.95 -12.02 -4.69
N MET A 221 8.47 -11.76 -3.48
CA MET A 221 7.72 -11.96 -2.25
C MET A 221 6.54 -10.98 -2.13
N ARG A 222 6.71 -9.71 -2.53
CA ARG A 222 5.62 -8.72 -2.57
C ARG A 222 4.53 -9.11 -3.57
N ASP A 223 4.91 -9.50 -4.78
CA ASP A 223 3.95 -9.97 -5.79
C ASP A 223 3.17 -11.19 -5.29
N ARG A 224 3.86 -12.14 -4.64
CA ARG A 224 3.21 -13.31 -4.05
C ARG A 224 2.26 -12.93 -2.91
N GLN A 225 2.62 -11.97 -2.07
CA GLN A 225 1.75 -11.48 -1.00
C GLN A 225 0.49 -10.80 -1.56
N GLN A 226 0.63 -9.97 -2.60
CA GLN A 226 -0.50 -9.33 -3.27
C GLN A 226 -1.44 -10.38 -3.87
N LEU A 227 -0.89 -11.35 -4.60
CA LEU A 227 -1.66 -12.46 -5.16
C LEU A 227 -2.43 -13.24 -4.09
N LEU A 228 -1.77 -13.59 -2.98
CA LEU A 228 -2.43 -14.29 -1.87
C LEU A 228 -3.52 -13.45 -1.19
N THR A 229 -3.36 -12.14 -1.14
CA THR A 229 -4.38 -11.22 -0.61
C THR A 229 -5.63 -11.21 -1.48
N VAL A 230 -5.45 -11.15 -2.81
CA VAL A 230 -6.56 -11.24 -3.77
C VAL A 230 -7.24 -12.61 -3.70
N GLU A 231 -6.48 -13.71 -3.78
CA GLU A 231 -7.03 -15.07 -3.68
C GLU A 231 -7.83 -15.28 -2.38
N ARG A 232 -7.35 -14.71 -1.25
CA ARG A 232 -8.07 -14.76 0.03
C ARG A 232 -9.40 -14.01 -0.06
N ALA A 233 -9.39 -12.78 -0.56
CA ALA A 233 -10.61 -11.98 -0.67
C ALA A 233 -11.66 -12.69 -1.54
N GLU A 234 -11.24 -13.24 -2.69
CA GLU A 234 -12.13 -14.01 -3.58
C GLU A 234 -12.71 -15.25 -2.89
N ARG A 235 -11.89 -16.04 -2.18
CA ARG A 235 -12.36 -17.23 -1.45
C ARG A 235 -13.34 -16.88 -0.33
N LEU A 236 -13.12 -15.78 0.38
CA LEU A 236 -14.04 -15.34 1.44
C LEU A 236 -15.40 -14.92 0.86
N VAL A 237 -15.40 -14.20 -0.27
CA VAL A 237 -16.63 -13.85 -0.99
C VAL A 237 -17.37 -15.11 -1.44
N ALA A 238 -16.66 -16.09 -1.99
CA ALA A 238 -17.27 -17.36 -2.41
C ALA A 238 -17.85 -18.15 -1.22
N LEU A 239 -17.14 -18.23 -0.09
CA LEU A 239 -17.62 -18.90 1.12
C LEU A 239 -18.85 -18.22 1.71
N HIS A 240 -18.89 -16.88 1.76
CA HIS A 240 -20.08 -16.14 2.17
C HIS A 240 -21.27 -16.36 1.24
N ALA A 241 -21.03 -16.43 -0.07
CA ALA A 241 -22.08 -16.75 -1.03
C ALA A 241 -22.66 -18.16 -0.82
N HIS A 242 -21.81 -19.15 -0.52
CA HIS A 242 -22.24 -20.50 -0.17
C HIS A 242 -23.02 -20.55 1.14
N GLU A 243 -22.54 -19.89 2.20
CA GLU A 243 -23.25 -19.78 3.48
C GLU A 243 -24.64 -19.15 3.31
N GLN A 244 -24.74 -18.08 2.50
CA GLN A 244 -26.03 -17.46 2.17
C GLN A 244 -26.95 -18.40 1.39
N ALA A 245 -26.41 -19.16 0.43
CA ALA A 245 -27.18 -20.15 -0.31
C ALA A 245 -27.72 -21.25 0.62
N ASP A 246 -26.89 -21.78 1.51
CA ASP A 246 -27.28 -22.80 2.49
C ASP A 246 -28.37 -22.28 3.44
N ARG A 247 -28.24 -21.02 3.90
CA ARG A 247 -29.29 -20.37 4.71
C ARG A 247 -30.60 -20.21 3.95
N ARG A 248 -30.56 -19.85 2.66
CA ARG A 248 -31.77 -19.78 1.81
C ARG A 248 -32.43 -21.14 1.62
N ILE A 249 -31.63 -22.19 1.41
CA ILE A 249 -32.13 -23.57 1.29
C ILE A 249 -32.79 -24.01 2.60
N LEU A 250 -32.14 -23.77 3.76
CA LEU A 250 -32.74 -24.08 5.06
C LEU A 250 -34.02 -23.28 5.33
N ALA A 251 -34.08 -22.02 4.92
CA ALA A 251 -35.29 -21.21 5.06
C ALA A 251 -36.43 -21.76 4.19
N ALA A 252 -36.14 -22.15 2.94
CA ALA A 252 -37.11 -22.77 2.05
C ALA A 252 -37.63 -24.12 2.58
N LEU A 253 -36.74 -24.97 3.10
CA LEU A 253 -37.12 -26.25 3.72
C LEU A 253 -37.96 -26.07 4.98
N ALA A 254 -37.67 -25.05 5.79
CA ALA A 254 -38.46 -24.74 6.98
C ALA A 254 -39.85 -24.17 6.66
N ALA A 255 -40.05 -23.60 5.47
CA ALA A 255 -41.32 -23.05 5.01
C ALA A 255 -42.28 -24.10 4.42
N GLU A 256 -41.81 -25.33 4.13
CA GLU A 256 -42.68 -26.38 3.59
C GLU A 256 -43.71 -26.89 4.62
N PRO A 257 -45.01 -26.95 4.25
CA PRO A 257 -46.06 -27.45 5.14
C PRO A 257 -45.91 -28.96 5.36
N GLY A 258 -45.42 -29.33 6.55
CA GLY A 258 -45.11 -30.72 6.93
C GLY A 258 -43.80 -30.89 7.71
N ALA A 259 -42.96 -29.85 7.75
CA ALA A 259 -41.64 -29.88 8.40
C ALA A 259 -41.66 -30.04 9.95
N GLY A 260 -42.83 -30.04 10.58
CA GLY A 260 -42.98 -30.09 12.05
C GLY A 260 -42.40 -31.33 12.74
N GLN A 261 -42.22 -32.45 12.03
CA GLN A 261 -41.54 -33.66 12.55
C GLN A 261 -40.02 -33.67 12.28
N ALA A 262 -39.52 -32.84 11.38
CA ALA A 262 -38.09 -32.69 11.06
C ALA A 262 -37.41 -31.50 11.79
N GLY A 263 -38.17 -30.79 12.64
CA GLY A 263 -37.74 -29.53 13.26
C GLY A 263 -36.45 -29.63 14.08
N ASP A 264 -36.18 -30.77 14.70
CA ASP A 264 -34.97 -30.99 15.51
C ASP A 264 -33.71 -31.11 14.61
N GLY A 265 -33.85 -31.73 13.43
CA GLY A 265 -32.77 -31.84 12.45
C GLY A 265 -32.41 -30.50 11.81
N LEU A 266 -33.40 -29.68 11.44
CA LEU A 266 -33.16 -28.35 10.86
C LEU A 266 -32.56 -27.38 11.88
N ALA A 267 -32.95 -27.47 13.16
CA ALA A 267 -32.35 -26.70 14.24
C ALA A 267 -30.87 -27.08 14.45
N ALA A 268 -30.54 -28.38 14.42
CA ALA A 268 -29.16 -28.85 14.50
C ALA A 268 -28.31 -28.38 13.31
N VAL A 269 -28.81 -28.45 12.08
CA VAL A 269 -28.07 -27.98 10.89
C VAL A 269 -27.85 -26.46 10.94
N ARG A 270 -28.83 -25.68 11.41
CA ARG A 270 -28.68 -24.23 11.60
C ARG A 270 -27.59 -23.91 12.63
N ALA A 271 -27.58 -24.62 13.76
CA ALA A 271 -26.54 -24.45 14.77
C ALA A 271 -25.13 -24.77 14.24
N VAL A 272 -24.99 -25.80 13.40
CA VAL A 272 -23.72 -26.13 12.74
C VAL A 272 -23.29 -25.03 11.77
N LEU A 273 -24.20 -24.47 10.96
CA LEU A 273 -23.87 -23.35 10.07
C LEU A 273 -23.47 -22.08 10.83
N ASP A 274 -24.16 -21.76 11.92
CA ASP A 274 -23.81 -20.59 12.74
C ASP A 274 -22.45 -20.79 13.43
N GLN A 275 -22.14 -22.02 13.87
CA GLN A 275 -20.81 -22.35 14.37
C GLN A 275 -19.73 -22.24 13.28
N ALA A 276 -20.01 -22.72 12.06
CA ALA A 276 -19.09 -22.62 10.93
C ALA A 276 -18.83 -21.15 10.53
N ALA A 277 -19.87 -20.31 10.51
CA ALA A 277 -19.76 -18.88 10.27
C ALA A 277 -18.90 -18.18 11.34
N ALA A 278 -19.14 -18.48 12.61
CA ALA A 278 -18.34 -17.95 13.71
C ALA A 278 -16.86 -18.39 13.64
N GLN A 279 -16.60 -19.64 13.24
CA GLN A 279 -15.23 -20.13 13.02
C GLN A 279 -14.54 -19.44 11.85
N LEU A 280 -15.27 -19.19 10.75
CA LEU A 280 -14.74 -18.44 9.60
C LEU A 280 -14.40 -17.00 9.97
N GLU A 281 -15.27 -16.28 10.68
CA GLU A 281 -14.99 -14.92 11.16
C GLU A 281 -13.81 -14.88 12.14
N HIS A 282 -13.68 -15.90 12.99
CA HIS A 282 -12.55 -16.00 13.91
C HIS A 282 -11.23 -16.24 13.17
N ALA A 283 -11.21 -17.17 12.21
CA ALA A 283 -10.05 -17.45 11.38
C ALA A 283 -9.66 -16.20 10.55
N ASP A 284 -10.63 -15.48 10.00
CA ASP A 284 -10.38 -14.28 9.20
C ASP A 284 -9.78 -13.15 10.05
N ARG A 285 -10.28 -12.94 11.27
CA ARG A 285 -9.68 -11.98 12.22
C ARG A 285 -8.27 -12.38 12.61
N ALA A 286 -8.06 -13.63 13.03
CA ALA A 286 -6.74 -14.11 13.42
C ALA A 286 -5.70 -13.98 12.29
N LEU A 287 -6.12 -14.25 11.04
CA LEU A 287 -5.27 -14.05 9.87
C LEU A 287 -5.02 -12.58 9.53
N ARG A 288 -5.97 -11.68 9.79
CA ARG A 288 -5.75 -10.23 9.64
C ARG A 288 -4.75 -9.73 10.68
N ASP A 289 -4.97 -10.05 11.95
CA ASP A 289 -4.09 -9.65 13.05
C ASP A 289 -2.66 -10.14 12.85
N ALA A 290 -2.49 -11.38 12.38
CA ALA A 290 -1.17 -11.95 12.09
C ALA A 290 -0.44 -11.23 10.92
N LEU A 291 -1.18 -10.81 9.89
CA LEU A 291 -0.61 -10.03 8.77
C LEU A 291 -0.24 -8.61 9.22
N ASP A 292 -1.10 -7.97 10.00
CA ASP A 292 -0.86 -6.63 10.53
C ASP A 292 0.35 -6.63 11.46
N GLN A 293 0.44 -7.60 12.38
CA GLN A 293 1.59 -7.77 13.26
C GLN A 293 2.89 -7.95 12.45
N ARG A 294 2.88 -8.82 11.43
CA ARG A 294 4.06 -9.04 10.59
C ARG A 294 4.46 -7.80 9.80
N SER A 295 3.49 -7.01 9.31
CA SER A 295 3.76 -5.75 8.62
C SER A 295 4.36 -4.70 9.55
N ALA A 296 3.92 -4.66 10.80
CA ALA A 296 4.44 -3.76 11.83
C ALA A 296 5.87 -4.16 12.23
N GLU A 297 6.14 -5.46 12.45
CA GLU A 297 7.48 -6.00 12.71
C GLU A 297 8.45 -5.65 11.59
N TYR A 298 8.05 -5.87 10.33
CA TYR A 298 8.88 -5.53 9.16
C TYR A 298 9.18 -4.02 9.09
N THR A 299 8.17 -3.18 9.35
CA THR A 299 8.32 -1.73 9.36
C THR A 299 9.28 -1.29 10.48
N GLN A 300 9.21 -1.93 11.65
CA GLN A 300 10.06 -1.61 12.81
C GLN A 300 11.52 -2.04 12.60
N GLU A 301 11.77 -3.23 12.07
CA GLU A 301 13.12 -3.71 11.72
C GLU A 301 13.79 -2.81 10.67
N HIS A 302 13.02 -2.31 9.71
CA HIS A 302 13.55 -1.46 8.63
C HIS A 302 13.55 0.04 8.96
N ARG A 303 13.03 0.46 10.13
CA ARG A 303 13.03 1.87 10.57
C ARG A 303 14.38 2.34 11.14
N ILE A 304 15.36 1.45 11.32
CA ILE A 304 16.59 1.72 12.09
C ILE A 304 17.86 1.94 11.24
N VAL A 305 17.80 1.90 9.91
CA VAL A 305 18.93 2.36 9.05
C VAL A 305 18.69 3.77 8.49
N GLY A 306 18.03 4.62 9.28
CA GLY A 306 18.15 6.07 9.09
C GLY A 306 19.54 6.46 9.57
N TRP A 307 20.47 6.66 8.64
CA TRP A 307 21.82 7.14 8.89
C TRP A 307 21.79 8.25 9.94
N SER A 308 22.23 7.94 11.16
CA SER A 308 22.69 8.97 12.07
C SER A 308 23.96 9.52 11.45
N ASP A 309 23.85 10.67 10.78
CA ASP A 309 24.95 11.62 10.63
C ASP A 309 25.44 11.96 12.04
N ALA A 310 26.37 11.15 12.53
CA ALA A 310 27.06 11.35 13.78
C ALA A 310 28.56 11.15 13.53
N ALA A 311 29.16 12.28 13.15
CA ALA A 311 30.55 12.67 13.38
C ALA A 311 31.66 11.74 12.82
N VAL A 312 32.30 12.18 11.73
CA VAL A 312 33.72 12.61 11.69
C VAL A 312 33.86 13.76 10.69
#